data_AF-A0A420W626-F1
#
_entry.id   AF-A0A420W626-F1
#
_cell.length_a   1.000
_cell.length_b   1.000
_cell.length_c   1.000
_cell.angle_alpha   90.00
_cell.angle_beta   90.00
_cell.angle_gamma   90.00
#
_symmetry.space_group_name_H-M   'P 1'
#
loop_
_entity.id
_entity.type
_entity.pdbx_description
1 polymer ?
#
loop_
_entity_poly.entity_id
_entity_poly.type
_entity_poly.pdbx_seq_one_letter_code
_entity_poly.pdbx_strand_id
1 'polypeptide(L)' 'MAEVIINGKKYEIEKLPKEAVDLINSIKFVDNELLRLQNQIKVNLAAKNFYFQQLQAILSKLEKGDSSEKISFE' A
#
# COMPACT_ATOMS: atom_id res chain seq x y z
N MET A 1 -14.45 16.97 -25.47
CA MET A 1 -13.98 15.67 -25.97
C MET A 1 -13.02 15.09 -24.95
N ALA A 2 -13.30 13.89 -24.45
CA ALA A 2 -12.42 13.23 -23.48
C ALA A 2 -11.31 12.45 -24.20
N GLU A 3 -10.06 12.71 -23.85
CA GLU A 3 -8.87 12.04 -24.42
C GLU A 3 -8.31 10.99 -23.47
N VAL A 4 -7.78 9.89 -24.02
CA VAL A 4 -7.01 8.89 -23.28
C VAL A 4 -5.64 8.70 -23.94
N ILE A 5 -4.60 8.54 -23.12
CA ILE A 5 -3.25 8.24 -23.59
C ILE A 5 -2.98 6.76 -23.34
N ILE A 6 -2.74 6.00 -24.40
CA ILE A 6 -2.38 4.58 -24.36
C ILE A 6 -1.05 4.43 -25.10
N ASN A 7 -0.02 3.89 -24.44
CA ASN A 7 1.33 3.74 -25.01
C ASN A 7 1.90 5.04 -25.60
N GLY A 8 1.64 6.18 -24.93
CA GLY A 8 2.11 7.49 -25.38
C GLY A 8 1.35 8.09 -26.56
N LYS A 9 0.37 7.37 -27.13
CA LYS A 9 -0.49 7.88 -28.20
C LYS A 9 -1.82 8.37 -27.62
N LYS A 10 -2.24 9.55 -28.08
CA LYS A 10 -3.53 10.15 -27.72
C LYS A 10 -4.64 9.56 -28.58
N TYR A 11 -5.75 9.22 -27.94
CA TYR A 11 -6.97 8.75 -28.58
C TYR A 11 -8.15 9.58 -28.05
N GLU A 12 -9.03 10.00 -28.96
CA GLU A 12 -10.33 10.57 -28.60
C GLU A 12 -11.28 9.42 -28.26
N ILE A 13 -11.80 9.40 -27.03
CA ILE A 13 -12.63 8.29 -26.53
C ILE A 13 -13.89 8.09 -27.38
N GLU A 14 -14.48 9.17 -27.88
CA GLU A 14 -15.70 9.18 -28.71
C GLU A 14 -15.49 8.51 -30.08
N LYS A 15 -14.23 8.40 -30.54
CA LYS A 15 -13.87 7.75 -31.82
C LYS A 15 -13.45 6.29 -31.64
N LEU A 16 -13.40 5.79 -30.41
CA LEU A 16 -13.00 4.41 -30.12
C LEU A 16 -14.19 3.44 -30.24
N PRO A 17 -13.95 2.19 -30.67
CA PRO A 17 -14.94 1.13 -30.56
C PRO A 17 -15.40 0.95 -29.10
N LYS A 18 -16.66 0.55 -28.92
CA LYS A 18 -17.25 0.36 -27.58
C LYS A 18 -16.42 -0.62 -26.74
N GLU A 19 -15.93 -1.69 -27.36
CA GLU A 19 -15.11 -2.71 -26.71
C GLU A 19 -13.81 -2.12 -26.14
N ALA A 20 -13.19 -1.17 -26.85
CA ALA A 20 -11.98 -0.49 -26.38
C ALA A 20 -12.27 0.42 -25.19
N VAL A 21 -13.40 1.13 -25.21
CA VAL A 21 -13.85 1.98 -24.09
C VAL A 21 -14.14 1.13 -22.84
N ASP A 22 -14.82 0.00 -23.01
CA ASP A 22 -15.11 -0.94 -21.92
C ASP A 22 -13.81 -1.46 -21.28
N LEU A 23 -12.82 -1.85 -22.09
CA LEU A 23 -11.50 -2.26 -21.60
C LEU A 23 -10.75 -1.13 -20.87
N ILE A 24 -10.78 0.10 -21.39
CA ILE A 24 -10.17 1.27 -20.72
C ILE A 24 -10.79 1.47 -19.33
N ASN A 25 -12.11 1.33 -19.21
CA ASN A 25 -12.79 1.49 -17.93
C ASN A 25 -12.41 0.37 -16.95
N SER A 26 -12.31 -0.87 -17.42
CA SER A 26 -11.81 -1.99 -16.62
C SER A 26 -10.37 -1.76 -16.15
N ILE A 27 -9.49 -1.28 -17.03
CA ILE A 27 -8.09 -0.96 -16.67
C ILE A 27 -8.05 0.10 -15.58
N LYS A 28 -8.78 1.22 -15.74
CA LYS A 28 -8.84 2.28 -14.72
C LYS A 28 -9.33 1.78 -13.36
N PHE A 29 -10.31 0.87 -13.36
CA PHE A 29 -10.78 0.24 -12.14
C PHE A 29 -9.67 -0.58 -11.47
N VAL A 30 -8.98 -1.43 -12.24
CA VAL A 30 -7.87 -2.25 -11.72
C VAL A 30 -6.72 -1.37 -11.22
N ASP A 31 -6.37 -0.31 -11.92
CA ASP A 31 -5.32 0.64 -11.51
C ASP A 31 -5.64 1.30 -10.16
N ASN A 32 -6.90 1.70 -9.96
CA ASN A 32 -7.35 2.26 -8.68
C ASN A 32 -7.25 1.24 -7.54
N GLU A 33 -7.64 -0.01 -7.79
CA GLU A 33 -7.51 -1.08 -6.79
C GLU A 33 -6.04 -1.41 -6.47
N LEU A 34 -5.17 -1.44 -7.48
CA LEU A 34 -3.74 -1.61 -7.28
C LEU A 34 -3.15 -0.49 -6.42
N LEU A 35 -3.52 0.77 -6.70
CA LEU A 35 -3.09 1.91 -5.90
C LEU A 35 -3.57 1.80 -4.44
N ARG A 36 -4.84 1.39 -4.24
CA ARG A 36 -5.40 1.15 -2.90
C ARG A 36 -4.61 0.10 -2.14
N LEU A 37 -4.32 -1.04 -2.76
CA LEU A 37 -3.55 -2.13 -2.17
C LEU A 37 -2.12 -1.71 -1.85
N GLN A 38 -1.45 -0.97 -2.73
CA GLN A 38 -0.11 -0.43 -2.48
C GLN A 38 -0.09 0.50 -1.25
N ASN A 39 -1.12 1.33 -1.07
CA ASN A 39 -1.23 2.17 0.11
C ASN A 39 -1.42 1.34 1.38
N GLN A 40 -2.25 0.28 1.32
CA GLN A 40 -2.40 -0.65 2.44
C GLN A 40 -1.08 -1.35 2.79
N ILE A 41 -0.30 -1.77 1.79
CA ILE A 41 1.03 -2.36 2.00
C ILE A 41 1.94 -1.38 2.75
N LYS A 42 1.99 -0.11 2.32
CA LYS A 42 2.82 0.92 2.98
C LYS A 42 2.47 1.10 4.46
N VAL A 43 1.18 1.18 4.78
CA VAL A 43 0.71 1.30 6.17
C VAL A 43 1.13 0.10 7.01
N ASN A 44 0.91 -1.11 6.50
CA ASN A 44 1.27 -2.34 7.21
C ASN A 44 2.78 -2.50 7.41
N LEU A 45 3.59 -2.09 6.42
CA LEU A 45 5.05 -2.07 6.55
C LEU A 45 5.51 -1.09 7.64
N ALA A 46 4.92 0.10 7.70
CA ALA A 46 5.24 1.07 8.75
C ALA A 46 4.89 0.50 10.15
N ALA A 47 3.71 -0.09 10.31
CA ALA A 47 3.30 -0.73 11.56
C ALA A 47 4.24 -1.88 11.95
N LYS A 48 4.58 -2.77 11.01
CA LYS A 48 5.53 -3.87 11.24
C LYS A 48 6.89 -3.33 11.73
N ASN A 49 7.41 -2.30 11.08
CA ASN A 49 8.69 -1.70 11.45
C ASN A 49 8.65 -1.10 12.86
N PHE A 50 7.56 -0.41 13.21
CA PHE A 50 7.35 0.11 14.55
C PHE A 50 7.33 -1.01 15.61
N TYR A 51 6.55 -2.08 15.39
CA TYR A 51 6.50 -3.21 16.32
C TYR A 51 7.86 -3.89 16.47
N PHE A 52 8.62 -4.00 15.38
CA PHE A 52 9.96 -4.56 15.41
C PHE A 52 10.93 -3.71 16.25
N GLN A 53 10.87 -2.38 16.13
CA GLN A 53 11.66 -1.48 16.97
C GLN A 53 11.30 -1.61 18.45
N GLN A 54 10.01 -1.67 18.78
CA GLN A 54 9.55 -1.87 20.15
C GLN A 54 10.03 -3.20 20.73
N LEU A 55 9.94 -4.28 19.94
CA LEU A 55 10.43 -5.59 20.33
C LEU A 55 11.94 -5.56 20.59
N GLN A 56 12.73 -4.98 19.70
CA GLN A 56 14.18 -4.84 19.91
C GLN A 56 14.50 -4.08 21.19
N ALA A 57 13.80 -2.97 21.46
CA ALA A 57 14.00 -2.20 22.68
C ALA A 57 13.75 -3.03 23.95
N ILE A 58 12.73 -3.89 23.94
CA ILE A 58 12.44 -4.82 25.05
C ILE A 58 13.56 -5.85 25.19
N LEU A 59 13.94 -6.51 24.09
CA LEU A 59 14.97 -7.55 24.10
C LEU A 59 16.33 -7.00 24.56
N SER A 60 16.73 -5.82 24.08
CA SER A 60 17.97 -5.18 24.50
C SER A 60 18.01 -4.80 25.99
N LYS A 61 16.86 -4.52 26.62
CA LYS A 61 16.79 -4.30 28.08
C LYS A 61 17.01 -5.61 28.84
N LEU A 62 16.42 -6.72 28.37
CA LEU A 62 16.60 -8.05 28.96
C LEU A 62 18.06 -8.50 28.88
N GLU A 63 18.73 -8.29 27.74
CA GLU A 63 20.14 -8.68 27.55
C GLU A 63 21.11 -7.89 28.43
N LYS A 64 20.77 -6.64 28.76
CA LYS A 64 21.60 -5.79 29.65
C LYS A 64 21.49 -6.14 31.13
N GLY A 65 20.73 -7.18 31.49
CA GLY A 65 20.65 -7.66 32.88
C GLY A 65 19.85 -6.74 33.80
N ASP A 66 19.00 -5.87 33.26
CA ASP A 66 18.10 -5.01 34.03
C ASP A 66 16.86 -5.81 34.49
N SER A 67 17.11 -6.88 35.25
CA SER A 67 16.10 -7.79 35.78
C SER A 67 15.48 -7.27 37.08
N SER A 68 15.02 -6.01 37.08
CA SER A 68 14.30 -5.43 38.22
C SER A 68 13.14 -4.55 37.80
N GLU A 69 12.24 -5.06 36.97
CA GLU A 69 10.86 -4.57 36.97
C GLU A 69 9.95 -5.76 36.67
N LYS A 70 9.34 -6.30 37.74
CA LYS A 70 8.21 -7.21 37.61
C LYS A 70 7.14 -6.44 36.84
N ILE A 71 6.92 -6.80 35.58
CA ILE A 71 5.78 -6.30 34.81
C ILE A 71 4.54 -6.90 35.48
N SER A 72 3.93 -6.14 36.40
CA SER A 72 2.59 -6.42 36.91
C SER A 72 1.61 -6.05 35.81
N PHE A 73 0.88 -7.05 35.32
CA PHE A 73 -0.32 -6.82 34.53
C PHE A 73 -1.48 -6.73 35.55
N GLU A 74 -1.93 -5.51 35.85
CA GLU A 74 -3.27 -5.27 36.42
C GLU A 74 -4.33 -5.23 35.31
#